data_AF-A0A917PAW4-F1
#
_entry.id   AF-A0A917PAW4-F1
#
_cell.length_a   1.000
_cell.length_b   1.000
_cell.length_c   1.000
_cell.angle_alpha   90.00
_cell.angle_beta   90.00
_cell.angle_gamma   90.00
#
_symmetry.space_group_name_H-M   'P 1'
#
loop_
_entity.id
_entity.type
_entity.pdbx_description
1 polymer ?
#
loop_
_entity_poly.entity_id
_entity_poly.type
_entity_poly.pdbx_seq_one_letter_code
_entity_poly.pdbx_strand_id
1 'polypeptide(L)'
;MHDAGWSAFVGMPEYKAGKHGRTFAKVDRAFPSSQLCSACGFRDGPEPLHVREWTCGACGAVHDRDHNAARNVLIEGHRIVAAGRAETSNASWSAGRKP
;
A
#
# COMPACT_ATOMS: atom_id res chain seq x y z
N MET A 1 -2.63 28.35 -9.97
CA MET A 1 -2.05 27.35 -9.05
C MET A 1 -2.06 26.03 -9.81
N HIS A 2 -0.89 25.54 -10.24
CA HIS A 2 -0.80 24.25 -10.93
C HIS A 2 -0.76 23.17 -9.86
N ASP A 3 -1.80 22.35 -9.81
CA ASP A 3 -1.77 21.07 -9.13
C ASP A 3 -0.64 20.21 -9.74
N ALA A 4 0.13 19.51 -8.91
CA ALA A 4 1.33 18.77 -9.36
C ALA A 4 1.03 17.54 -10.26
N GLY A 5 -0.14 17.49 -10.90
CA GLY A 5 -0.53 16.42 -11.82
C GLY A 5 -0.82 15.08 -11.14
N TRP A 6 -1.05 15.04 -9.82
CA TRP A 6 -1.23 13.79 -9.06
C TRP A 6 -2.42 12.95 -9.55
N SER A 7 -3.51 13.59 -9.98
CA SER A 7 -4.68 12.90 -10.55
C SER A 7 -4.32 12.16 -11.84
N ALA A 8 -3.60 12.82 -12.76
CA ALA A 8 -3.12 12.23 -14.00
C ALA A 8 -2.07 11.13 -13.74
N PHE A 9 -1.17 11.35 -12.78
CA PHE A 9 -0.17 10.37 -12.38
C PHE A 9 -0.80 9.09 -11.86
N VAL A 10 -1.87 9.16 -11.05
CA VAL A 10 -2.58 7.97 -10.55
C VAL A 10 -3.49 7.36 -11.63
N GLY A 11 -4.12 8.20 -12.46
CA GLY A 11 -5.05 7.76 -13.51
C GLY A 11 -4.38 6.96 -14.63
N MET A 12 -3.13 7.28 -15.00
CA MET A 12 -2.43 6.57 -16.07
C MET A 12 -2.11 5.09 -15.74
N PRO A 13 -1.56 4.75 -14.55
CA PRO A 13 -1.44 3.37 -14.07
C PRO A 13 -2.78 2.64 -13.99
N GLU A 14 -3.83 3.28 -13.48
CA GLU A 14 -5.18 2.70 -13.37
C GLU A 14 -5.73 2.33 -14.75
N TYR A 15 -5.68 3.27 -15.70
CA TYR A 15 -6.08 3.06 -17.08
C TYR A 15 -5.29 1.93 -17.74
N LYS A 16 -3.96 1.93 -17.63
CA LYS A 16 -3.10 0.91 -18.25
C LYS A 16 -3.31 -0.46 -17.60
N ALA A 17 -3.52 -0.53 -16.29
CA ALA A 17 -3.83 -1.76 -15.60
C ALA A 17 -5.13 -2.39 -16.14
N GLY A 18 -6.19 -1.58 -16.28
CA GLY A 18 -7.45 -2.01 -16.90
C GLY A 18 -7.25 -2.50 -18.34
N LYS A 19 -6.50 -1.75 -19.16
CA LYS A 19 -6.18 -2.12 -20.55
C LYS A 19 -5.47 -3.47 -20.68
N HIS A 20 -4.66 -3.85 -19.69
CA HIS A 20 -3.86 -5.08 -19.72
C HIS A 20 -4.37 -6.19 -18.77
N GLY A 21 -5.60 -6.07 -18.26
CA GLY A 21 -6.20 -7.08 -17.37
C GLY A 21 -5.42 -7.25 -16.04
N ARG A 22 -4.79 -6.19 -15.54
CA ARG A 22 -4.06 -6.18 -14.27
C ARG A 22 -4.93 -5.59 -13.16
N THR A 23 -4.73 -6.06 -11.94
CA THR A 23 -5.36 -5.46 -10.76
C THR A 23 -4.61 -4.19 -10.36
N PHE A 24 -5.36 -3.13 -10.09
CA PHE A 24 -4.84 -1.88 -9.56
C PHE A 24 -5.47 -1.60 -8.19
N ALA A 25 -4.67 -1.17 -7.22
CA ALA A 25 -5.13 -0.82 -5.89
C ALA A 25 -4.49 0.51 -5.46
N LYS A 26 -5.31 1.41 -4.92
CA LYS A 26 -4.87 2.69 -4.35
C LYS A 26 -4.67 2.49 -2.85
N VAL A 27 -3.47 2.78 -2.35
CA VAL A 27 -3.20 2.87 -0.91
C VAL A 27 -3.61 4.26 -0.41
N ASP A 28 -4.18 4.32 0.79
CA ASP A 28 -4.61 5.56 1.39
C ASP A 28 -3.46 6.55 1.60
N ARG A 29 -3.74 7.85 1.44
CA ARG A 29 -2.73 8.92 1.56
C ARG A 29 -2.19 9.08 2.98
N ALA A 30 -2.97 8.72 4.01
CA ALA A 30 -2.56 8.77 5.41
C ALA A 30 -1.89 7.47 5.87
N PHE A 31 -1.72 6.48 4.99
CA PHE A 31 -1.00 5.26 5.32
C PHE A 31 0.47 5.57 5.67
N PRO A 32 0.95 5.19 6.87
CA PRO A 32 2.26 5.62 7.39
C PRO A 32 3.42 4.80 6.80
N SER A 33 3.49 4.71 5.47
CA SER A 33 4.45 3.84 4.75
C SER A 33 5.91 4.09 5.11
N SER A 34 6.33 5.33 5.37
CA SER A 34 7.69 5.67 5.76
C SER A 34 7.99 5.48 7.26
N GLN A 35 6.97 5.28 8.10
CA GLN A 35 7.11 5.18 9.55
C GLN A 35 7.01 3.74 10.07
N LEU A 36 6.58 2.81 9.21
CA LEU A 36 6.46 1.40 9.52
C LEU A 36 7.75 0.67 9.14
N CYS A 37 8.21 -0.24 9.98
CA CYS A 37 9.24 -1.19 9.61
C CYS A 37 8.62 -2.25 8.68
N SER A 38 9.13 -2.35 7.44
CA SER A 38 8.65 -3.37 6.49
C SER A 38 9.07 -4.81 6.85
N ALA A 39 9.92 -4.99 7.87
CA ALA A 39 10.32 -6.31 8.36
C ALA A 39 9.42 -6.82 9.49
N CYS A 40 8.99 -5.96 10.43
CA CYS A 40 8.25 -6.39 11.62
C CYS A 40 6.93 -5.63 11.87
N GLY A 41 6.63 -4.57 11.10
CA GLY A 41 5.43 -3.75 11.26
C GLY A 41 5.48 -2.74 12.41
N PHE A 42 6.57 -2.67 13.18
CA PHE A 42 6.72 -1.69 14.25
C PHE A 42 6.70 -0.27 13.70
N ARG A 43 6.01 0.65 14.40
CA ARG A 43 5.94 2.06 14.02
C ARG A 43 7.03 2.83 14.78
N ASP A 44 8.16 3.02 14.13
CA ASP A 44 9.33 3.73 14.71
C ASP A 44 9.13 5.25 14.82
N GLY A 45 8.03 5.78 14.26
CA GLY A 45 7.66 7.20 14.37
C GLY A 45 8.04 8.03 13.14
N PRO A 46 7.71 9.34 13.14
CA PRO A 46 8.07 10.25 12.05
C PRO A 46 9.58 10.52 12.04
N GLU A 47 10.29 9.86 11.14
CA GLU A 47 11.66 10.21 10.81
C GLU A 47 11.72 11.54 10.04
N PRO A 48 12.62 12.48 10.39
CA PRO A 48 12.84 13.70 9.61
C PRO A 48 13.20 13.40 8.15
N LEU A 49 12.82 14.30 7.23
CA LEU A 49 13.09 14.14 5.79
C LEU A 49 14.57 14.03 5.41
N HIS A 50 15.49 14.41 6.29
CA HIS A 50 16.94 14.27 6.04
C HIS A 50 17.46 12.87 6.39
N VAL A 51 16.73 12.07 7.16
CA VAL A 51 17.12 10.71 7.50
C VAL A 51 16.79 9.79 6.32
N ARG A 52 17.85 9.30 5.67
CA ARG A 52 17.75 8.39 4.51
C ARG A 52 17.83 6.93 4.94
N GLU A 53 18.61 6.65 5.98
CA GLU A 53 18.80 5.31 6.53
C GLU A 53 18.57 5.30 8.04
N TRP A 54 17.93 4.25 8.56
CA TRP A 54 17.79 4.02 10.00
C TRP A 54 17.82 2.52 10.32
N THR A 55 18.05 2.21 11.59
CA THR A 55 17.92 0.85 12.12
C THR A 55 16.64 0.76 12.93
N CYS A 56 15.80 -0.23 12.65
CA CYS A 56 14.54 -0.41 13.36
C CYS A 56 14.79 -0.73 14.84
N GLY A 57 14.18 0.04 15.75
CA GLY A 57 14.36 -0.14 17.19
C GLY A 57 13.78 -1.45 17.75
N ALA A 58 12.84 -2.08 17.04
CA ALA A 58 12.16 -3.30 17.49
C ALA A 58 12.80 -4.60 16.97
N CYS A 59 13.33 -4.61 15.75
CA CYS A 59 13.85 -5.84 15.12
C CYS A 59 15.30 -5.73 14.61
N GLY A 60 15.93 -4.56 14.68
CA GLY A 60 17.30 -4.34 14.24
C GLY A 60 17.50 -4.32 12.72
N ALA A 61 16.44 -4.38 11.92
CA ALA A 61 16.55 -4.28 10.46
C ALA A 61 17.02 -2.89 10.04
N VAL A 62 18.00 -2.82 9.14
CA VAL A 62 18.48 -1.56 8.53
C VAL A 62 17.64 -1.25 7.29
N HIS A 63 17.22 0.00 7.15
CA HIS A 63 16.31 0.45 6.10
C HIS A 63 16.82 1.69 5.40
N ASP A 64 16.77 1.70 4.05
CA ASP A 64 16.61 2.92 3.27
C ASP A 64 15.13 3.33 3.29
N ARG A 65 14.86 4.63 3.47
CA ARG A 65 13.50 5.17 3.66
C ARG A 65 12.59 5.00 2.47
N ASP A 66 13.08 5.28 1.27
CA ASP A 66 12.22 5.24 0.09
C ASP A 66 11.95 3.77 -0.28
N HIS A 67 12.96 2.90 -0.15
CA HIS A 67 12.80 1.46 -0.35
C HIS A 67 11.85 0.83 0.68
N ASN A 68 11.99 1.17 1.96
CA ASN A 68 11.09 0.70 3.02
C ASN A 68 9.65 1.19 2.80
N ALA A 69 9.46 2.46 2.44
CA ALA A 69 8.14 2.99 2.11
C ALA A 69 7.51 2.27 0.92
N ALA A 70 8.28 2.00 -0.14
CA ALA A 70 7.81 1.22 -1.29
C ALA A 70 7.39 -0.20 -0.90
N ARG A 71 8.16 -0.88 -0.03
CA ARG A 71 7.78 -2.20 0.51
C ARG A 71 6.49 -2.15 1.29
N ASN A 72 6.30 -1.15 2.16
CA ASN A 72 5.07 -1.01 2.92
C ASN A 72 3.86 -0.71 2.03
N VAL A 73 4.00 0.12 1.00
CA VAL A 73 2.95 0.36 -0.01
C VAL A 73 2.59 -0.92 -0.75
N LEU A 74 3.58 -1.75 -1.11
CA LEU A 74 3.34 -3.05 -1.75
C LEU A 74 2.56 -4.00 -0.83
N ILE A 75 2.97 -4.11 0.44
CA ILE A 75 2.31 -4.96 1.45
C ILE A 75 0.85 -4.53 1.63
N GLU A 76 0.61 -3.22 1.79
CA GLU A 76 -0.76 -2.70 1.96
C GLU A 76 -1.59 -2.85 0.68
N GLY A 77 -1.00 -2.63 -0.49
CA GLY A 77 -1.64 -2.89 -1.78
C GLY A 77 -2.09 -4.34 -1.93
N HIS A 78 -1.25 -5.30 -1.53
CA HIS A 78 -1.63 -6.71 -1.50
C HIS A 78 -2.77 -6.99 -0.51
N ARG A 79 -2.75 -6.39 0.68
CA ARG A 79 -3.83 -6.52 1.68
C ARG A 79 -5.16 -6.01 1.13
N ILE A 80 -5.18 -4.86 0.46
CA ILE A 80 -6.38 -4.27 -0.16
C ILE A 80 -6.94 -5.21 -1.24
N VAL A 81 -6.08 -5.72 -2.13
CA VAL A 81 -6.50 -6.66 -3.18
C VAL A 81 -7.05 -7.96 -2.59
N ALA A 82 -6.40 -8.49 -1.55
CA ALA A 82 -6.87 -9.71 -0.88
C ALA A 82 -8.22 -9.50 -0.21
N ALA A 83 -8.43 -8.37 0.49
CA ALA A 83 -9.69 -8.03 1.12
C ALA A 83 -10.84 -7.91 0.10
N GLY A 84 -10.63 -7.20 -1.01
CA GLY A 84 -11.65 -7.08 -2.06
C GLY A 84 -12.01 -8.43 -2.72
N ARG A 85 -11.03 -9.34 -2.89
CA ARG A 85 -11.29 -10.71 -3.36
C ARG A 85 -12.10 -11.53 -2.35
N ALA A 86 -11.81 -11.38 -1.06
CA ALA A 86 -12.55 -12.06 0.00
C ALA A 86 -14.00 -11.56 0.09
N GLU A 87 -14.22 -10.23 0.00
CA GLU A 87 -15.56 -9.65 -0.07
C GLU A 87 -16.36 -10.17 -1.28
N THR A 88 -15.74 -10.22 -2.46
CA THR A 88 -16.36 -10.79 -3.68
C THR A 88 -16.71 -12.26 -3.49
N SER A 89 -15.86 -13.04 -2.82
CA SER A 89 -16.10 -14.46 -2.53
C SER A 89 -17.22 -14.63 -1.49
N ASN A 90 -17.27 -13.81 -0.46
CA ASN A 90 -18.33 -13.87 0.55
C ASN A 90 -19.70 -13.49 -0.04
N ALA A 91 -19.74 -12.52 -0.97
CA ALA A 91 -20.94 -12.16 -1.71
C ALA A 91 -21.45 -13.29 -2.63
N SER A 92 -20.55 -14.02 -3.29
CA SER A 92 -20.95 -15.14 -4.15
C SER A 92 -21.48 -16.34 -3.36
N TRP A 93 -20.95 -16.59 -2.16
CA TRP A 93 -21.43 -17.64 -1.25
C TRP A 93 -22.76 -17.29 -0.56
N SER A 94 -23.08 -16.01 -0.35
CA SER A 94 -24.35 -15.59 0.26
C SER A 94 -25.53 -15.62 -0.72
N ALA A 95 -25.28 -15.64 -2.03
CA ALA A 95 -26.33 -15.79 -3.05
C ALA A 95 -26.91 -17.22 -3.16
N GLY A 96 -26.28 -18.22 -2.53
CA GLY A 96 -26.65 -19.65 -2.64
C GLY A 96 -27.39 -20.25 -1.44
N ARG A 97 -27.71 -19.49 -0.40
CA ARG A 97 -28.34 -20.01 0.83
C ARG A 97 -29.77 -19.49 0.96
N LYS A 98 -30.73 -20.13 0.26
CA LYS A 98 -32.14 -20.11 0.69
C LYS A 98 -32.36 -21.27 1.68
N PRO A 99 -33.18 -21.10 2.73
CA PRO A 99 -33.65 -22.22 3.55
C PRO A 99 -34.46 -23.21 2.72
#